data_AF-A0AA35SF96-F1
#
_entry.id   AF-A0AA35SF96-F1
#
_cell.length_a   1.000
_cell.length_b   1.000
_cell.length_c   1.000
_cell.angle_alpha   90.00
_cell.angle_beta   90.00
_cell.angle_gamma   90.00
#
_symmetry.space_group_name_H-M   'P 1'
#
loop_
_entity.id
_entity.type
_entity.pdbx_description
1 polymer ?
#
loop_
_entity_poly.entity_id
_entity_poly.type
_entity_poly.pdbx_seq_one_letter_code
_entity_poly.pdbx_strand_id
1 'polypeptide(L)'
;MFAFNQCIIIMQEPFHTLNQELLQPLAETQCKHLDRALPKVDLSALLGTLYEFIETYTRHIDMNKEWGLVDTLPPHLEASNLDPSLDLDELPEDITLAQTASTWKYIVQFQAQQKQH
;
A
#
# COMPACT_ATOMS: atom_id res chain seq x y z
N MET A 1 29.21 6.71 2.51
CA MET A 1 29.01 5.86 1.32
C MET A 1 27.82 4.97 1.63
N PHE A 2 26.60 5.44 1.36
CA PHE A 2 25.38 4.64 1.54
C PHE A 2 24.87 4.26 0.17
N ALA A 3 24.95 2.97 -0.11
CA ALA A 3 24.41 2.36 -1.31
C ALA A 3 22.89 2.26 -1.15
N PHE A 4 22.15 3.15 -1.82
CA PHE A 4 20.74 2.97 -2.16
C PHE A 4 20.62 3.11 -3.68
N ASN A 5 21.23 2.18 -4.40
CA ASN A 5 21.03 1.99 -5.82
C ASN A 5 20.71 0.50 -6.02
N GLN A 6 19.46 0.13 -5.79
CA GLN A 6 18.96 -1.15 -6.26
C GLN A 6 17.60 -0.96 -6.91
N CYS A 7 17.66 -0.99 -8.24
CA CYS A 7 16.60 -1.38 -9.17
C CYS A 7 15.22 -0.78 -8.91
N ILE A 8 15.05 0.44 -9.42
CA ILE A 8 13.82 0.75 -10.16
C ILE A 8 13.75 -0.26 -11.31
N ILE A 9 12.87 -1.27 -11.22
CA ILE A 9 12.38 -1.93 -12.42
C ILE A 9 11.48 -0.89 -13.09
N ILE A 10 12.09 -0.11 -13.97
CA ILE A 10 11.46 0.89 -14.81
C ILE A 10 10.64 0.14 -15.86
N MET A 11 9.36 -0.09 -15.58
CA MET A 11 8.33 -0.11 -16.62
C MET A 11 7.08 0.54 -16.03
N GLN A 12 7.10 1.88 -16.05
CA GLN A 12 6.13 2.81 -15.49
C GLN A 12 5.87 2.63 -13.98
N GLU A 13 6.30 3.60 -13.18
CA GLU A 13 5.82 3.68 -11.81
C GLU A 13 4.30 3.88 -11.89
N PRO A 14 3.46 2.93 -11.42
CA PRO A 14 2.01 2.94 -11.66
C PRO A 14 1.33 4.20 -11.10
N PHE A 15 2.03 4.89 -10.20
CA PHE A 15 1.59 6.06 -9.48
C PHE A 15 2.30 7.34 -9.90
N HIS A 16 2.99 7.36 -11.05
CA HIS A 16 3.75 8.54 -11.51
C HIS A 16 2.87 9.78 -11.75
N THR A 17 1.55 9.60 -11.90
CA THR A 17 0.56 10.66 -12.06
C THR A 17 -0.08 11.08 -10.74
N LEU A 18 0.18 10.37 -9.65
CA LEU A 18 -0.42 10.70 -8.36
C LEU A 18 0.20 11.98 -7.81
N ASN A 19 -0.64 12.82 -7.21
CA ASN A 19 -0.17 13.95 -6.43
C ASN A 19 0.81 13.41 -5.37
N GLN A 20 1.96 14.08 -5.23
CA GLN A 20 3.03 13.72 -4.28
C GLN A 20 2.53 13.60 -2.82
N GLU A 21 1.33 14.09 -2.56
CA GLU A 21 0.62 14.02 -1.28
C GLU A 21 0.22 12.60 -0.86
N LEU A 22 0.14 11.63 -1.78
CA LEU A 22 -0.11 10.20 -1.48
C LEU A 22 1.17 9.35 -1.44
N LEU A 23 2.32 10.00 -1.52
CA LEU A 23 3.65 9.39 -1.46
C LEU A 23 4.36 9.73 -0.14
N GLN A 24 3.61 9.96 0.94
CA GLN A 24 4.24 10.18 2.23
C GLN A 24 5.03 8.94 2.65
N PRO A 25 6.25 9.13 3.18
CA PRO A 25 7.09 8.01 3.58
C PRO A 25 6.48 7.26 4.76
N LEU A 26 6.73 5.96 4.81
CA LEU A 26 6.41 5.15 5.98
C LEU A 26 7.42 5.40 7.10
N ALA A 27 6.94 5.45 8.33
CA ALA A 27 7.80 5.47 9.51
C ALA A 27 8.43 4.10 9.76
N GLU A 28 9.58 4.07 10.44
CA GLU A 28 10.28 2.82 10.76
C GLU A 28 9.40 1.84 11.56
N THR A 29 8.55 2.36 12.45
CA THR A 29 7.59 1.57 13.23
C THR A 29 6.54 0.91 12.33
N GLN A 30 6.05 1.62 11.32
CA GLN A 30 5.07 1.13 10.35
C GLN A 30 5.71 0.03 9.47
N CYS A 31 6.94 0.23 9.00
CA CYS A 31 7.68 -0.80 8.24
C CYS A 31 7.88 -2.09 9.05
N LYS A 32 8.33 -1.98 10.31
CA LYS A 32 8.50 -3.15 11.20
C LYS A 32 7.20 -3.90 11.46
N HIS A 33 6.07 -3.18 11.48
CA HIS A 33 4.77 -3.81 11.65
C HIS A 33 4.33 -4.52 10.36
N LEU A 34 4.52 -3.89 9.19
CA LEU A 34 4.30 -4.51 7.89
C LEU A 34 5.14 -5.79 7.73
N ASP A 35 6.42 -5.80 8.11
CA ASP A 35 7.25 -7.02 8.05
C ASP A 35 6.67 -8.21 8.85
N ARG A 36 5.92 -7.94 9.92
CA ARG A 36 5.27 -8.97 10.75
C ARG A 36 3.92 -9.40 10.20
N ALA A 37 3.21 -8.50 9.54
CA ALA A 37 1.87 -8.68 9.02
C ALA A 37 1.86 -9.36 7.65
N LEU A 38 2.69 -8.88 6.72
CA LEU A 38 2.74 -9.31 5.33
C LEU A 38 2.93 -10.83 5.11
N PRO A 39 3.68 -11.58 5.94
CA PRO A 39 3.77 -13.04 5.81
C PRO A 39 2.44 -13.79 6.00
N LYS A 40 1.44 -13.15 6.61
CA LYS A 40 0.18 -13.79 7.02
C LYS A 40 -1.00 -13.41 6.12
N VAL A 41 -0.79 -12.44 5.24
CA VAL A 41 -1.80 -11.91 4.33
C VAL A 41 -1.52 -12.37 2.89
N ASP A 42 -2.56 -12.59 2.09
CA ASP A 42 -2.39 -12.79 0.66
C ASP A 42 -1.88 -11.50 -0.01
N LEU A 43 -0.57 -11.47 -0.27
CA LEU A 43 0.11 -10.33 -0.88
C LEU A 43 -0.46 -9.98 -2.26
N SER A 44 -0.91 -10.97 -3.04
CA SER A 44 -1.44 -10.73 -4.38
C SER A 44 -2.81 -10.05 -4.31
N ALA A 45 -3.68 -10.52 -3.43
CA ALA A 45 -4.98 -9.90 -3.18
C ALA A 45 -4.83 -8.50 -2.57
N LEU A 46 -3.88 -8.33 -1.64
CA LEU A 46 -3.61 -7.04 -0.99
C LEU A 46 -3.08 -6.01 -1.98
N LEU A 47 -2.11 -6.38 -2.82
CA LEU A 47 -1.57 -5.48 -3.84
C LEU A 47 -2.63 -5.07 -4.87
N GLY A 48 -3.50 -5.98 -5.27
CA GLY A 48 -4.62 -5.68 -6.18
C GLY A 48 -5.61 -4.71 -5.56
N THR A 49 -6.01 -4.97 -4.32
CA THR A 49 -6.93 -4.11 -3.56
C THR A 49 -6.37 -2.70 -3.39
N LEU A 50 -5.12 -2.58 -2.93
CA LEU A 50 -4.46 -1.29 -2.75
C LEU A 50 -4.31 -0.54 -4.07
N TYR A 51 -3.99 -1.24 -5.17
CA TYR A 51 -3.89 -0.62 -6.48
C TYR A 51 -5.23 -0.04 -6.96
N GLU A 52 -6.32 -0.83 -6.89
CA GLU A 52 -7.66 -0.34 -7.26
C GLU A 52 -8.11 0.81 -6.35
N PHE A 53 -7.87 0.68 -5.04
CA PHE A 53 -8.18 1.72 -4.08
C PHE A 53 -7.45 3.02 -4.43
N ILE A 54 -6.14 2.95 -4.67
CA ILE A 54 -5.35 4.12 -5.06
C ILE A 54 -5.88 4.72 -6.37
N GLU A 55 -6.13 3.90 -7.40
CA GLU A 55 -6.68 4.36 -8.68
C GLU A 55 -8.04 5.04 -8.55
N THR A 56 -8.92 4.52 -7.69
CA THR A 56 -10.25 5.07 -7.47
C THR A 56 -10.17 6.34 -6.61
N TYR A 57 -9.45 6.27 -5.50
CA TYR A 57 -9.30 7.37 -4.54
C TYR A 57 -8.62 8.60 -5.17
N THR A 58 -7.64 8.38 -6.03
CA THR A 58 -6.92 9.47 -6.73
C THR A 58 -7.77 10.21 -7.75
N ARG A 59 -8.86 9.59 -8.23
CA ARG A 59 -9.85 10.27 -9.08
C ARG A 59 -10.84 11.09 -8.25
N HIS A 60 -10.92 10.87 -6.94
CA HIS A 60 -11.80 11.57 -5.99
C HIS A 60 -10.97 12.43 -5.01
N ILE A 61 -10.45 13.56 -5.51
CA ILE A 61 -9.47 14.46 -4.85
C ILE A 61 -9.96 15.09 -3.51
N ASP A 62 -11.25 15.01 -3.18
CA ASP A 62 -11.85 15.69 -2.03
C ASP A 62 -11.83 14.92 -0.69
N MET A 63 -11.20 13.74 -0.62
CA MET A 63 -11.16 12.95 0.61
C MET A 63 -9.97 13.32 1.52
N ASN A 64 -10.19 13.23 2.84
CA ASN A 64 -9.17 13.59 3.84
C ASN A 64 -8.06 12.53 3.88
N LYS A 65 -6.82 12.97 3.59
CA LYS A 65 -5.62 12.13 3.46
C LYS A 65 -5.09 11.64 4.82
N GLU A 66 -5.56 12.23 5.91
CA GLU A 66 -5.22 11.85 7.29
C GLU A 66 -6.07 10.68 7.80
N TRP A 67 -7.08 10.23 7.03
CA TRP A 67 -7.86 9.06 7.41
C TRP A 67 -7.01 7.79 7.42
N GLY A 68 -7.33 6.89 8.34
CA GLY A 68 -6.71 5.58 8.44
C GLY A 68 -7.04 4.72 7.23
N LEU A 69 -6.03 4.03 6.70
CA LEU A 69 -6.19 3.11 5.57
C LEU A 69 -7.11 1.94 5.95
N VAL A 70 -6.93 1.38 7.14
CA VAL A 70 -7.72 0.23 7.62
C VAL A 70 -9.19 0.57 7.86
N ASP A 71 -9.52 1.83 8.16
CA ASP A 71 -10.91 2.27 8.33
C ASP A 71 -11.61 2.55 7.00
N THR A 72 -10.85 2.82 5.94
CA THR A 72 -11.38 3.32 4.67
C THR A 72 -11.35 2.27 3.56
N LEU A 73 -10.52 1.24 3.69
CA LEU A 73 -10.50 0.10 2.78
C LEU A 73 -11.77 -0.77 2.88
N PRO A 74 -12.30 -1.14 4.06
CA PRO A 74 -13.49 -2.00 4.18
C PRO A 74 -14.73 -1.45 3.46
N PRO A 75 -15.16 -0.19 3.66
CA PRO A 75 -16.31 0.34 2.93
C PRO A 75 -16.05 0.46 1.42
N HIS A 76 -14.78 0.58 1.00
CA HIS A 76 -14.41 0.55 -0.42
C HIS A 76 -14.50 -0.87 -1.00
N LEU A 77 -14.01 -1.89 -0.29
CA LEU A 77 -14.12 -3.30 -0.66
C LEU A 77 -15.59 -3.73 -0.84
N GLU A 78 -16.45 -3.34 0.12
CA GLU A 78 -17.90 -3.58 0.06
C GLU A 78 -18.55 -2.89 -1.16
N ALA A 79 -18.11 -1.69 -1.52
CA ALA A 79 -18.63 -0.94 -2.66
C ALA A 79 -18.12 -1.45 -4.01
N SER A 80 -16.87 -1.92 -4.08
CA SER A 80 -16.21 -2.41 -5.30
C SER A 80 -16.47 -3.90 -5.58
N ASN A 81 -17.14 -4.62 -4.67
CA ASN A 81 -17.33 -6.08 -4.75
C ASN A 81 -15.99 -6.84 -4.88
N LEU A 82 -14.94 -6.26 -4.29
CA LEU A 82 -13.62 -6.86 -4.15
C LEU A 82 -13.63 -7.91 -3.03
N ASP A 83 -12.62 -8.77 -3.01
CA ASP A 83 -12.59 -9.92 -2.12
C ASP A 83 -12.63 -9.49 -0.63
N PRO A 84 -13.73 -9.75 0.10
CA PRO A 84 -13.87 -9.35 1.50
C PRO A 84 -13.03 -10.23 2.44
N SER A 85 -12.35 -11.27 1.92
CA SER A 85 -11.48 -12.16 2.72
C SER A 85 -10.09 -11.59 2.97
N LEU A 86 -9.82 -10.36 2.52
CA LEU A 86 -8.58 -9.67 2.85
C LEU A 86 -8.54 -9.37 4.35
N ASP A 87 -7.65 -10.05 5.07
CA ASP A 87 -7.46 -9.84 6.51
C ASP A 87 -6.70 -8.53 6.75
N LEU A 88 -7.46 -7.45 6.94
CA LEU A 88 -6.95 -6.09 7.15
C LEU A 88 -6.56 -5.82 8.59
N ASP A 89 -7.04 -6.64 9.53
CA ASP A 89 -6.76 -6.53 10.97
C ASP A 89 -5.27 -6.64 11.29
N GLU A 90 -4.48 -7.28 10.42
CA GLU A 90 -3.03 -7.39 10.61
C GLU A 90 -2.25 -6.19 10.06
N LEU A 91 -2.89 -5.31 9.28
CA LEU A 91 -2.23 -4.11 8.80
C LEU A 91 -2.10 -3.05 9.92
N PRO A 92 -1.07 -2.20 9.85
CA PRO A 92 -0.91 -1.14 10.84
C PRO A 92 -2.03 -0.10 10.73
N GLU A 93 -2.74 0.11 11.84
CA GLU A 93 -3.84 1.07 11.96
C GLU A 93 -3.40 2.53 11.72
N ASP A 94 -2.14 2.82 12.01
CA ASP A 94 -1.52 4.15 11.89
C ASP A 94 -1.15 4.52 10.45
N ILE A 95 -1.28 3.59 9.49
CA ILE A 95 -1.07 3.93 8.07
C ILE A 95 -2.24 4.79 7.61
N THR A 96 -1.91 5.98 7.13
CA THR A 96 -2.88 6.92 6.57
C THR A 96 -3.04 6.74 5.07
N LEU A 97 -4.09 7.34 4.52
CA LEU A 97 -4.33 7.37 3.08
C LEU A 97 -3.22 8.07 2.29
N ALA A 98 -2.56 9.06 2.91
CA ALA A 98 -1.37 9.70 2.36
C ALA A 98 -0.18 8.75 2.17
N GLN A 99 -0.19 7.58 2.82
CA GLN A 99 0.90 6.62 2.81
C GLN A 99 0.57 5.36 2.00
N THR A 100 -0.65 5.23 1.46
CA THR A 100 -1.12 4.03 0.76
C THR A 100 -0.23 3.64 -0.42
N ALA A 101 0.24 4.60 -1.23
CA ALA A 101 1.12 4.29 -2.36
C ALA A 101 2.52 3.84 -1.88
N SER A 102 3.00 4.42 -0.77
CA SER A 102 4.25 3.97 -0.13
C SER A 102 4.12 2.56 0.45
N THR A 103 2.98 2.23 1.05
CA THR A 103 2.64 0.88 1.52
C THR A 103 2.62 -0.12 0.37
N TRP A 104 1.95 0.22 -0.74
CA TRP A 104 1.94 -0.64 -1.93
C TRP A 104 3.35 -0.92 -2.45
N LYS A 105 4.19 0.12 -2.58
CA LYS A 105 5.59 -0.02 -3.01
C LYS A 105 6.40 -0.91 -2.06
N TYR A 106 6.20 -0.74 -0.76
CA TYR A 106 6.85 -1.57 0.26
C TYR A 106 6.49 -3.06 0.09
N ILE A 107 5.21 -3.36 -0.11
CA ILE A 107 4.73 -4.74 -0.29
C ILE A 107 5.29 -5.37 -1.56
N VAL A 108 5.36 -4.62 -2.67
CA VAL A 108 5.99 -5.11 -3.91
C VAL A 108 7.46 -5.44 -3.68
N GLN A 109 8.20 -4.59 -2.95
CA GLN A 109 9.60 -4.86 -2.62
C GLN A 109 9.75 -6.10 -1.74
N PHE A 110 8.91 -6.22 -0.72
CA PHE A 110 8.86 -7.38 0.16
C PHE A 110 8.58 -8.67 -0.61
N GLN A 111 7.59 -8.67 -1.52
CA GLN A 111 7.27 -9.82 -2.37
C GLN A 111 8.43 -10.17 -3.32
N ALA A 112 9.13 -9.17 -3.87
CA ALA A 112 10.30 -9.38 -4.73
C ALA A 112 11.47 -10.00 -3.95
N GLN A 113 11.68 -9.60 -2.70
CA GLN A 113 12.68 -10.18 -1.82
C GLN A 113 12.37 -11.64 -1.46
N GLN A 114 11.09 -11.98 -1.21
CA GLN A 114 10.69 -13.37 -0.94
C GLN A 114 10.89 -14.31 -2.12
N LYS A 115 10.66 -13.84 -3.37
CA LYS A 115 10.83 -14.68 -4.58
C LYS A 115 12.29 -14.97 -4.94
N GLN A 116 13.26 -14.31 -4.31
CA GLN A 116 14.69 -14.51 -4.55
C GLN A 116 15.32 -15.55 -3.62
N HIS A 117 14.55 -16.16 -2.72
CA HIS A 117 15.01 -17.10 -1.70
C HIS A 117 14.30 -18.45 -1.80
#